data_AF-A0A521T6R1-F1
#
_entry.id   AF-A0A521T6R1-F1
#
_cell.length_a   1.000
_cell.length_b   1.000
_cell.length_c   1.000
_cell.angle_alpha   90.00
_cell.angle_beta   90.00
_cell.angle_gamma   90.00
#
_symmetry.space_group_name_H-M   'P 1'
#
loop_
_entity.id
_entity.type
_entity.pdbx_description
1 polymer ?
#
loop_
_entity_poly.entity_id
_entity_poly.type
_entity_poly.pdbx_seq_one_letter_code
_entity_poly.pdbx_strand_id
1 'polypeptide(L)'
;MKVVILGLIGLLLSVGFVSQSFAHTTVEVEPYKIEVGWGLEPPVVGIRNDFVFKITEPEDTPGSYKGVTNAFKNVEVTALFGGISKKIDINSDPKIGY
;
A
#
# COMPACT_ATOMS: atom_id res chain seq x y z
N MET A 1 -12.96 -35.57 27.41
CA MET A 1 -12.50 -35.78 26.01
C MET A 1 -13.28 -34.94 25.00
N LYS A 2 -14.62 -35.00 24.94
CA LYS A 2 -15.44 -34.24 23.96
C LYS A 2 -15.27 -32.71 24.03
N VAL A 3 -15.20 -32.14 25.22
CA VAL A 3 -15.04 -30.68 25.43
C VAL A 3 -13.66 -30.19 24.98
N VAL A 4 -12.62 -31.00 25.22
CA VAL A 4 -11.24 -30.70 24.80
C VAL A 4 -11.14 -30.71 23.27
N ILE A 5 -11.79 -31.68 22.61
CA ILE A 5 -11.86 -31.78 21.15
C ILE A 5 -12.59 -30.58 20.56
N LEU A 6 -13.73 -30.17 21.15
CA LEU A 6 -14.47 -28.98 20.72
C LEU A 6 -13.66 -27.68 20.90
N GLY A 7 -12.94 -27.55 22.01
CA GLY A 7 -12.05 -26.40 22.23
C GLY A 7 -10.91 -26.33 21.21
N LEU A 8 -10.33 -27.48 20.87
CA LEU A 8 -9.26 -27.57 19.86
C LEU A 8 -9.78 -27.24 18.45
N ILE A 9 -10.98 -27.69 18.10
CA ILE A 9 -11.64 -27.35 16.82
C ILE A 9 -11.94 -25.85 16.77
N GLY A 10 -12.46 -25.25 17.85
CA GLY A 10 -12.71 -23.81 17.92
C GLY A 10 -11.44 -22.98 17.76
N LEU A 11 -10.32 -23.43 18.34
CA LEU A 11 -9.02 -22.77 18.19
C LEU A 11 -8.45 -22.91 16.78
N LEU A 12 -8.60 -24.07 16.14
CA LEU A 12 -8.15 -24.27 14.75
C LEU A 12 -8.93 -23.40 13.76
N LEU A 13 -10.22 -23.19 14.01
CA LEU A 13 -11.07 -22.34 13.17
C LEU A 13 -10.77 -20.84 13.36
N SER A 14 -10.24 -20.40 14.50
CA SER A 14 -9.93 -18.97 14.72
C SER A 14 -8.70 -18.48 13.95
N VAL A 15 -7.75 -19.36 13.64
CA VAL A 15 -6.53 -19.02 12.89
C VAL A 15 -6.82 -18.82 11.39
N GLY A 16 -7.91 -19.38 10.86
CA GLY A 16 -8.25 -19.32 9.44
C GLY A 16 -8.87 -18.01 8.94
N PHE A 17 -9.21 -17.08 9.84
CA PHE A 17 -9.92 -15.82 9.47
C PHE A 17 -9.00 -14.60 9.31
N VAL A 18 -7.68 -14.77 9.37
CA VAL A 18 -6.75 -13.67 9.10
C VAL A 18 -6.51 -13.56 7.59
N SER A 19 -7.37 -12.83 6.89
CA SER A 19 -7.07 -12.43 5.50
C SER A 19 -5.83 -11.55 5.50
N GLN A 20 -4.81 -11.90 4.71
CA GLN A 20 -3.66 -11.01 4.50
C GLN A 20 -4.16 -9.74 3.80
N SER A 21 -4.10 -8.59 4.49
CA SER A 21 -4.31 -7.30 3.86
C SER A 21 -2.99 -6.89 3.20
N PHE A 22 -2.93 -6.97 1.87
CA PHE A 22 -1.82 -6.38 1.13
C PHE A 22 -2.00 -4.87 1.12
N ALA A 23 -1.08 -4.16 1.78
CA ALA A 23 -1.17 -2.71 1.93
C ALA A 23 -0.48 -1.95 0.79
N HIS A 24 0.42 -2.62 0.06
CA HIS A 24 1.06 -2.10 -1.13
C HIS A 24 1.13 -3.14 -2.26
N THR A 25 1.21 -2.64 -3.48
CA THR A 25 1.53 -3.37 -4.69
C THR A 25 2.78 -2.76 -5.33
N THR A 26 3.66 -3.60 -5.86
CA THR A 26 4.93 -3.18 -6.44
C THR A 26 5.00 -3.63 -7.89
N VAL A 27 5.34 -2.71 -8.77
CA VAL A 27 5.59 -2.96 -10.19
C VAL A 27 7.02 -2.52 -10.51
N GLU A 28 7.77 -3.41 -11.16
CA GLU A 28 9.11 -3.11 -11.66
C GLU A 28 9.02 -2.74 -13.13
N VAL A 29 9.49 -1.53 -13.46
CA VAL A 29 9.58 -0.99 -14.81
C VAL A 29 11.00 -0.49 -14.97
N GLU A 30 11.93 -1.37 -15.37
CA GLU A 30 13.37 -1.07 -15.35
C GLU A 30 13.70 0.31 -15.97
N PRO A 31 14.53 1.13 -15.29
CA PRO A 31 15.26 0.86 -14.04
C PRO A 31 14.46 1.17 -12.76
N TYR A 32 13.17 1.46 -12.86
CA TYR A 32 12.34 1.98 -11.79
C TYR A 32 11.57 0.89 -11.04
N LYS A 33 11.40 1.13 -9.74
CA LYS A 33 10.44 0.42 -8.91
C LYS A 33 9.33 1.38 -8.50
N ILE A 34 8.09 1.01 -8.82
CA ILE A 34 6.89 1.77 -8.51
C ILE A 34 6.10 1.01 -7.46
N GLU A 35 6.00 1.56 -6.26
CA GLU A 35 5.21 1.00 -5.16
C GLU A 35 3.98 1.89 -4.92
N VAL A 36 2.80 1.28 -4.89
CA VAL A 36 1.51 1.94 -4.63
C VAL A 36 0.88 1.28 -3.41
N GLY A 37 0.56 2.08 -2.39
CA GLY A 37 -0.06 1.55 -1.17
C GLY A 37 -0.89 2.58 -0.41
N TRP A 38 -1.30 2.19 0.80
CA TRP A 38 -2.00 3.07 1.74
C TRP A 38 -1.00 3.87 2.58
N GLY A 39 -1.31 5.13 2.89
CA GLY A 39 -0.46 5.95 3.76
C GLY A 39 -0.47 5.48 5.22
N LEU A 40 -1.64 5.08 5.70
CA LEU A 40 -1.81 4.43 7.01
C LEU A 40 -2.18 2.96 6.79
N GLU A 41 -1.31 2.07 7.25
CA GLU A 41 -1.45 0.62 7.08
C GLU A 41 -1.77 -0.07 8.42
N PRO A 42 -2.74 -1.01 8.47
CA PRO A 42 -3.67 -1.40 7.41
C PRO A 42 -4.77 -0.34 7.19
N PRO A 43 -5.40 -0.29 6.00
CA PRO A 43 -6.50 0.63 5.78
C PRO A 43 -7.67 0.32 6.73
N VAL A 44 -8.11 1.32 7.49
CA VAL A 44 -9.24 1.18 8.42
C VAL A 44 -10.52 1.75 7.78
N VAL A 45 -11.57 0.94 7.73
CA VAL A 45 -12.87 1.35 7.19
C VAL A 45 -13.41 2.55 7.95
N GLY A 46 -13.88 3.57 7.23
CA GLY A 46 -14.45 4.78 7.81
C GLY A 46 -13.43 5.83 8.24
N ILE A 47 -12.13 5.55 8.15
CA ILE A 47 -11.05 6.51 8.41
C ILE A 47 -10.49 6.99 7.07
N ARG A 48 -10.32 8.32 6.92
CA ARG A 48 -9.64 8.89 5.74
C ARG A 48 -8.20 8.37 5.71
N ASN A 49 -7.75 8.00 4.51
CA ASN A 49 -6.40 7.53 4.25
C ASN A 49 -5.86 8.19 2.99
N ASP A 50 -4.59 7.98 2.72
CA ASP A 50 -3.87 8.52 1.58
C ASP A 50 -3.40 7.37 0.66
N PHE A 51 -3.28 7.66 -0.62
CA PHE A 51 -2.53 6.79 -1.54
C PHE A 51 -1.09 7.27 -1.56
N VAL A 52 -0.15 6.35 -1.29
CA VAL A 52 1.28 6.64 -1.34
C VAL A 52 1.88 6.01 -2.58
N PHE A 53 2.56 6.84 -3.37
CA PHE A 53 3.33 6.42 -4.54
C PHE A 53 4.82 6.61 -4.22
N LYS A 54 5.61 5.55 -4.36
CA LYS A 54 7.07 5.64 -4.28
C LYS A 54 7.67 5.23 -5.62
N ILE A 55 8.43 6.15 -6.21
CA ILE A 55 9.15 5.91 -7.47
C ILE A 55 10.64 6.01 -7.15
N THR A 56 11.31 4.87 -7.18
CA THR A 56 12.72 4.77 -6.80
C THR A 56 13.54 4.08 -7.87
N GLU A 57 14.82 4.42 -7.95
CA GLU A 57 15.82 3.76 -8.77
C GLU A 57 16.92 3.15 -7.88
N PRO A 58 17.55 2.03 -8.31
CA PRO A 58 18.63 1.40 -7.56
C PRO A 58 19.86 2.32 -7.49
N GLU A 59 20.60 2.23 -6.39
CA GLU A 59 21.92 2.85 -6.26
C GLU A 59 23.05 1.84 -6.48
N ASP A 60 24.30 2.31 -6.45
CA ASP A 60 25.49 1.47 -6.59
C ASP A 60 25.64 0.45 -5.45
N THR A 61 24.97 0.68 -4.31
CA THR A 61 24.95 -0.25 -3.18
C THR A 61 23.77 -1.21 -3.29
N PRO A 62 24.00 -2.54 -3.35
CA PRO A 62 22.93 -3.52 -3.42
C PRO A 62 21.90 -3.37 -2.29
N GLY A 63 20.63 -3.27 -2.64
CA GLY A 63 19.53 -3.08 -1.69
C GLY A 63 19.25 -1.63 -1.31
N SER A 64 20.07 -0.67 -1.77
CA SER A 64 19.80 0.77 -1.64
C SER A 64 19.03 1.31 -2.83
N TYR A 65 18.12 2.24 -2.55
CA TYR A 65 17.24 2.86 -3.53
C TYR A 65 17.15 4.37 -3.24
N LYS A 66 17.20 5.17 -4.30
CA LYS A 66 16.99 6.63 -4.22
C LYS A 66 15.73 7.06 -4.93
N GLY A 67 15.16 8.18 -4.50
CA GLY A 67 14.02 8.80 -5.17
C GLY A 67 14.41 9.32 -6.55
N VAL A 68 13.55 9.08 -7.55
CA VAL A 68 13.75 9.63 -8.89
C VAL A 68 13.44 11.13 -8.87
N THR A 69 14.38 11.96 -9.32
CA THR A 69 14.17 13.41 -9.37
C THR A 69 13.06 13.76 -10.37
N ASN A 70 12.14 14.65 -9.98
CA ASN A 70 10.96 15.03 -10.78
C ASN A 70 10.00 13.87 -11.11
N ALA A 71 9.99 12.77 -10.34
CA ALA A 71 9.15 11.61 -10.61
C ALA A 71 7.65 11.92 -10.75
N PHE A 72 7.18 12.97 -10.06
CA PHE A 72 5.78 13.39 -10.08
C PHE A 72 5.48 14.52 -11.08
N LYS A 73 6.48 14.99 -11.83
CA LYS A 73 6.28 16.07 -12.80
C LYS A 73 5.32 15.58 -13.89
N ASN A 74 4.20 16.28 -14.04
CA ASN A 74 3.13 15.96 -15.00
C ASN A 74 2.48 14.58 -14.78
N VAL A 75 2.59 13.99 -13.60
CA VAL A 75 1.87 12.75 -13.29
C VAL A 75 0.40 13.09 -13.03
N GLU A 76 -0.50 12.34 -13.67
CA GLU A 76 -1.93 12.40 -13.42
C GLU A 76 -2.38 11.05 -12.85
N VAL A 77 -3.00 11.09 -11.67
CA VAL A 77 -3.56 9.89 -11.03
C VAL A 77 -5.07 10.00 -11.05
N THR A 78 -5.73 8.94 -11.54
CA THR A 78 -7.18 8.81 -11.50
C THR A 78 -7.55 7.52 -10.78
N ALA A 79 -8.30 7.63 -9.70
CA ALA A 79 -8.93 6.49 -9.05
C ALA A 79 -10.26 6.17 -9.73
N LEU A 80 -10.44 4.91 -10.11
CA LEU A 80 -11.65 4.40 -10.75
C LEU A 80 -12.29 3.36 -9.82
N PHE A 81 -13.57 3.55 -9.47
CA PHE A 81 -14.32 2.57 -8.68
C PHE A 81 -15.80 2.59 -9.06
N GLY A 82 -16.35 1.43 -9.44
CA GLY A 82 -17.79 1.28 -9.69
C GLY A 82 -18.37 2.24 -10.74
N GLY A 83 -17.59 2.62 -11.76
CA GLY A 83 -17.97 3.61 -12.77
C GLY A 83 -17.77 5.07 -12.36
N ILE A 84 -17.29 5.33 -11.14
CA ILE A 84 -16.91 6.66 -10.66
C ILE A 84 -15.43 6.89 -10.93
N SER A 85 -15.07 8.05 -11.47
CA SER A 85 -13.69 8.51 -11.64
C SER A 85 -13.39 9.69 -10.72
N LYS A 86 -12.28 9.63 -9.98
CA LYS A 86 -11.76 10.74 -9.18
C LYS A 86 -10.31 11.02 -9.56
N LYS A 87 -10.07 12.19 -10.16
CA LYS A 87 -8.71 12.72 -10.32
C LYS A 87 -8.14 13.06 -8.95
N ILE A 88 -6.95 12.55 -8.66
CA ILE A 88 -6.23 12.79 -7.42
C ILE A 88 -5.26 13.93 -7.68
N ASP A 89 -5.35 14.97 -6.85
CA ASP A 89 -4.38 16.06 -6.86
C ASP A 89 -3.09 15.56 -6.19
N ILE A 90 -1.96 15.73 -6.89
CA ILE A 90 -0.66 15.26 -6.42
C ILE A 90 0.07 16.46 -5.84
N ASN A 91 -0.02 16.62 -4.53
CA ASN A 91 0.82 17.57 -3.82
C ASN A 91 2.19 16.94 -3.57
N SER A 92 3.18 17.33 -4.38
CA SER A 92 4.54 16.80 -4.31
C SER A 92 5.43 17.45 -3.24
N ASP A 93 4.89 18.33 -2.39
CA ASP A 93 5.62 18.95 -1.27
C ASP A 93 5.19 18.35 0.09
N PRO A 94 5.92 17.35 0.63
CA PRO A 94 5.69 16.87 1.98
C PRO A 94 6.37 17.80 2.98
N LYS A 95 5.85 19.03 3.16
CA LYS A 95 6.15 19.78 4.37
C LYS A 95 5.37 19.14 5.52
N ILE A 96 6.10 18.37 6.33
CA ILE A 96 5.60 17.89 7.62
C ILE A 96 5.36 19.13 8.51
N GLY A 97 4.09 19.48 8.76
CA GLY A 97 3.72 20.46 9.80
C GLY A 97 2.80 21.63 9.42
N TYR A 98 1.74 21.41 8.64
CA TYR A 98 0.57 22.31 8.64
C TYR A 98 -0.71 21.52 8.94
#